data_AF-A0A2V7XE63-F1
#
_entry.id   AF-A0A2V7XE63-F1
#
_cell.length_a   1.000
_cell.length_b   1.000
_cell.length_c   1.000
_cell.angle_alpha   90.00
_cell.angle_beta   90.00
_cell.angle_gamma   90.00
#
_symmetry.space_group_name_H-M   'P 1'
#
loop_
_entity.id
_entity.type
_entity.pdbx_description
1 polymer ?
#
loop_
_entity_poly.entity_id
_entity_poly.type
_entity_poly.pdbx_seq_one_letter_code
_entity_poly.pdbx_strand_id
1 'polypeptide(L)'
;MARALVRSRGLGGRIDVRSAWEPAGDFDSAFDVVTQFLVLHEIRPEWKDDILARCARALRPGGTLVLFDEAYPEDAATARDPIRGFAVVAQWFEMTWGNVINTRTEILDLVARAGLRPGP
;
A
#
# COMPACT_ATOMS: atom_id res chain seq x y z
N MET A 1 -18.35 4.20 -8.06
CA MET A 1 -19.00 3.36 -7.03
C MET A 1 -18.89 3.94 -5.61
N ALA A 2 -17.69 4.26 -5.10
CA ALA A 2 -17.47 4.75 -3.72
C ALA A 2 -18.37 5.93 -3.28
N ARG A 3 -18.45 7.02 -4.07
CA ARG A 3 -19.29 8.19 -3.74
C ARG A 3 -20.77 7.84 -3.53
N ALA A 4 -21.31 6.90 -4.32
CA ALA A 4 -22.70 6.50 -4.20
C ALA A 4 -22.95 5.76 -2.87
N LEU A 5 -22.02 4.88 -2.46
CA LEU A 5 -22.08 4.17 -1.18
C LEU A 5 -21.94 5.10 0.03
N VAL A 6 -21.06 6.10 -0.05
CA VAL A 6 -20.90 7.11 1.00
C VAL A 6 -22.20 7.88 1.20
N ARG A 7 -22.85 8.31 0.12
CA ARG A 7 -24.13 9.01 0.18
C ARG A 7 -25.25 8.12 0.71
N SER A 8 -25.42 6.90 0.19
CA SER A 8 -26.52 6.02 0.61
C SER A 8 -26.42 5.60 2.08
N ARG A 9 -25.22 5.65 2.67
CA ARG A 9 -24.99 5.38 4.10
C ARG A 9 -24.95 6.63 4.98
N GLY A 10 -25.24 7.82 4.43
CA GLY A 10 -25.23 9.07 5.21
C GLY A 10 -23.86 9.47 5.76
N LEU A 11 -22.77 9.07 5.11
CA LEU A 11 -21.39 9.27 5.59
C LEU A 11 -20.72 10.53 5.02
N GLY A 12 -21.45 11.36 4.27
CA GLY A 12 -20.88 12.50 3.53
C GLY A 12 -20.21 13.58 4.41
N GLY A 13 -20.61 13.71 5.68
CA GLY A 13 -19.94 14.62 6.63
C GLY A 13 -18.65 14.07 7.24
N ARG A 14 -18.29 12.81 6.95
CA ARG A 14 -17.13 12.11 7.54
C ARG A 14 -16.17 11.53 6.52
N ILE A 15 -16.61 11.33 5.28
CA ILE A 15 -15.80 10.73 4.22
C ILE A 15 -15.76 11.68 3.03
N ASP A 16 -14.57 12.22 2.78
CA ASP A 16 -14.24 12.84 1.49
C ASP A 16 -13.78 11.76 0.51
N VAL A 17 -14.30 11.80 -0.70
CA VAL A 17 -13.88 10.89 -1.78
C VAL A 17 -13.24 11.73 -2.84
N ARG A 18 -12.03 11.38 -3.25
CA ARG A 18 -11.32 12.05 -4.33
C ARG A 18 -10.99 11.03 -5.41
N SER A 19 -11.21 11.42 -6.65
CA SER A 19 -10.68 10.68 -7.80
C SER A 19 -9.28 11.24 -8.03
N ALA A 20 -8.26 10.46 -7.74
CA ALA A 20 -6.88 10.82 -8.01
C ALA A 20 -6.32 9.80 -9.00
N TRP A 21 -5.98 10.25 -10.20
CA TRP A 21 -5.19 9.48 -11.17
C TRP A 21 -3.72 9.93 -11.13
N GLU A 22 -3.49 11.21 -10.87
CA GLU A 22 -2.18 11.71 -10.49
C GLU A 22 -2.03 11.62 -8.98
N PRO A 23 -0.84 11.25 -8.50
CA PRO A 23 -0.60 11.08 -7.08
C PRO A 23 -0.97 12.38 -6.36
N ALA A 24 -1.97 12.26 -5.49
CA ALA A 24 -2.84 13.34 -5.04
C ALA A 24 -2.08 14.59 -4.57
N GLY A 25 -2.71 15.76 -4.78
CA GLY A 25 -2.19 17.06 -4.37
C GLY A 25 -1.74 17.12 -2.91
N ASP A 26 -0.91 18.11 -2.59
CA ASP A 26 -0.17 18.26 -1.33
C ASP A 26 -0.99 17.92 -0.08
N PHE A 27 -0.89 16.67 0.36
CA PHE A 27 -1.43 16.17 1.62
C PHE A 27 -0.40 16.24 2.74
N ASP A 28 0.61 17.07 2.58
CA ASP A 28 1.74 17.20 3.50
C ASP A 28 1.25 17.38 4.94
N SER A 29 1.58 16.42 5.81
CA SER A 29 1.14 16.40 7.21
C SER A 29 -0.38 16.55 7.42
N ALA A 30 -1.19 16.02 6.51
CA ALA A 30 -2.65 16.11 6.60
C ALA A 30 -3.27 15.03 7.50
N PHE A 31 -2.63 13.86 7.62
CA PHE A 31 -3.26 12.68 8.21
C PHE A 31 -2.50 12.12 9.42
N ASP A 32 -3.24 11.63 10.42
CA ASP A 32 -2.67 10.86 11.53
C ASP A 32 -2.41 9.40 11.11
N VAL A 33 -3.19 8.88 10.15
CA VAL A 33 -3.06 7.52 9.62
C VAL A 33 -3.22 7.54 8.11
N VAL A 34 -2.30 6.86 7.41
CA VAL A 34 -2.39 6.54 5.99
C VAL A 34 -2.51 5.03 5.85
N THR A 35 -3.34 4.56 4.92
CA THR A 35 -3.55 3.12 4.71
C THR A 35 -3.25 2.71 3.27
N GLN A 36 -2.63 1.56 3.12
CA GLN A 36 -2.43 0.84 1.87
C GLN A 36 -2.87 -0.61 2.11
N PHE A 37 -3.95 -1.03 1.44
CA PHE A 37 -4.56 -2.34 1.63
C PHE A 37 -4.61 -3.07 0.30
N LEU A 38 -3.72 -4.05 0.11
CA LEU A 38 -3.60 -4.86 -1.11
C LEU A 38 -3.39 -3.97 -2.34
N VAL A 39 -2.38 -3.09 -2.31
CA VAL A 39 -2.12 -2.12 -3.39
C VAL A 39 -0.63 -2.06 -3.75
N LEU A 40 0.28 -2.20 -2.78
CA LEU A 40 1.71 -2.09 -3.02
C LEU A 40 2.18 -3.11 -4.06
N HIS A 41 1.62 -4.31 -4.02
CA HIS A 41 1.93 -5.33 -5.01
C HIS A 41 1.42 -5.01 -6.42
N GLU A 42 0.39 -4.17 -6.59
CA GLU A 42 -0.15 -3.79 -7.92
C GLU A 42 0.66 -2.66 -8.58
N ILE A 43 1.47 -1.94 -7.79
CA ILE A 43 2.28 -0.82 -8.25
C ILE A 43 3.52 -1.36 -8.99
N ARG A 44 3.83 -0.77 -10.15
CA ARG A 44 5.06 -1.13 -10.87
C ARG A 44 6.31 -0.73 -10.08
N PRO A 45 7.40 -1.51 -10.12
CA PRO A 45 8.58 -1.30 -9.29
C PRO A 45 9.12 0.13 -9.29
N GLU A 46 9.16 0.79 -10.45
CA GLU A 46 9.70 2.14 -10.61
C GLU A 46 8.92 3.25 -9.89
N TRP A 47 7.69 2.98 -9.45
CA TRP A 47 6.83 3.97 -8.76
C TRP A 47 6.73 3.74 -7.25
N LYS A 48 7.22 2.61 -6.73
CA LYS A 48 7.01 2.22 -5.32
C LYS A 48 7.67 3.19 -4.33
N ASP A 49 8.91 3.59 -4.60
CA ASP A 49 9.63 4.55 -3.75
C ASP A 49 8.89 5.90 -3.71
N ASP A 50 8.45 6.41 -4.85
CA ASP A 50 7.70 7.69 -4.91
C ASP A 50 6.36 7.59 -4.15
N ILE A 51 5.62 6.50 -4.33
CA ILE A 51 4.33 6.33 -3.66
C ILE A 51 4.50 6.21 -2.14
N LEU A 52 5.48 5.45 -1.66
CA LEU A 52 5.76 5.34 -0.23
C LEU A 52 6.28 6.64 0.36
N ALA A 53 7.12 7.39 -0.36
CA ALA A 53 7.57 8.72 0.06
C ALA A 53 6.39 9.71 0.19
N ARG A 54 5.40 9.63 -0.70
CA ARG A 54 4.16 10.42 -0.59
C ARG A 54 3.31 9.99 0.59
N CYS A 55 3.17 8.69 0.85
CA CYS A 55 2.50 8.20 2.05
C CYS A 55 3.18 8.74 3.31
N ALA A 56 4.51 8.71 3.36
CA ALA A 56 5.28 9.25 4.49
C ALA A 56 5.07 10.76 4.66
N ARG A 57 5.12 11.53 3.56
CA ARG A 57 4.91 12.98 3.58
C ARG A 57 3.48 13.36 4.00
N ALA A 58 2.51 12.54 3.65
CA ALA A 58 1.11 12.77 3.99
C ALA A 58 0.82 12.62 5.50
N LEU A 59 1.71 11.94 6.24
CA LEU A 59 1.60 11.74 7.67
C LEU A 59 2.04 12.98 8.45
N ARG A 60 1.29 13.28 9.51
CA ARG A 60 1.73 14.19 10.57
C ARG A 60 2.91 13.59 11.34
N PRO A 61 3.70 14.42 12.05
CA PRO A 61 4.68 13.90 13.01
C PRO A 61 4.04 12.93 14.00
N GLY A 62 4.58 11.70 14.07
CA GLY A 62 4.03 10.63 14.92
C GLY A 62 2.87 9.84 14.30
N GLY A 63 2.48 10.13 13.06
CA GLY A 63 1.47 9.37 12.33
C GLY A 63 1.95 7.99 11.88
N THR A 64 1.01 7.14 11.46
CA THR A 64 1.26 5.74 11.10
C THR A 64 0.82 5.40 9.69
N LEU A 65 1.70 4.74 8.93
CA LEU A 65 1.31 4.01 7.72
C LEU A 65 0.89 2.58 8.11
N VAL A 66 -0.35 2.21 7.80
CA VAL A 66 -0.82 0.83 7.87
C VAL A 66 -0.69 0.21 6.48
N LEU A 67 0.35 -0.60 6.30
CA LEU A 67 0.60 -1.38 5.10
C LEU A 67 0.12 -2.82 5.32
N PHE A 68 -0.98 -3.19 4.68
CA PHE A 68 -1.49 -4.55 4.64
C PHE A 68 -1.36 -5.08 3.22
N ASP A 69 -0.41 -5.97 2.99
CA ASP A 69 -0.09 -6.46 1.66
C ASP A 69 0.46 -7.89 1.65
N GLU A 70 0.55 -8.45 0.46
CA GLU A 70 1.17 -9.74 0.19
C GLU A 70 2.69 -9.63 0.15
N ALA A 71 3.35 -10.72 0.51
CA ALA A 71 4.79 -10.84 0.41
C ALA A 71 5.17 -12.21 -0.13
N TYR A 72 6.15 -12.24 -1.05
CA TYR A 72 6.69 -13.50 -1.52
C TYR A 72 7.36 -14.29 -0.38
N PRO A 73 7.33 -15.63 -0.46
CA PRO A 73 8.08 -16.47 0.45
C PRO A 73 9.58 -16.22 0.29
N GLU A 74 10.30 -16.18 1.41
CA GLU A 74 11.74 -15.91 1.45
C GLU A 74 12.54 -17.21 1.67
N ASP A 75 11.85 -18.28 2.08
CA ASP A 75 12.44 -19.59 2.36
C ASP A 75 11.44 -20.73 2.11
N ALA A 76 11.91 -21.97 2.23
CA ALA A 76 11.09 -23.16 2.00
C ALA A 76 9.98 -23.37 3.04
N ALA A 77 10.10 -22.80 4.25
CA ALA A 77 9.06 -22.91 5.26
C ALA A 77 7.89 -21.99 4.92
N THR A 78 8.19 -20.73 4.61
CA THR A 78 7.24 -19.72 4.19
C THR A 78 6.61 -20.02 2.84
N ALA A 79 7.30 -20.70 1.93
CA ALA A 79 6.72 -21.17 0.66
C ALA A 79 5.61 -22.22 0.84
N ARG A 80 5.59 -22.93 1.97
CA ARG A 80 4.55 -23.93 2.29
C ARG A 80 3.40 -23.34 3.09
N ASP A 81 3.46 -22.07 3.46
CA ASP A 81 2.40 -21.39 4.19
C ASP A 81 1.20 -21.17 3.24
N PRO A 82 0.02 -21.76 3.51
CA PRO A 82 -1.15 -21.61 2.66
C PRO A 82 -1.63 -20.15 2.56
N ILE A 83 -1.33 -19.30 3.55
CA ILE A 83 -1.63 -17.86 3.50
C ILE A 83 -0.81 -17.18 2.39
N ARG A 84 0.43 -17.64 2.15
CA ARG A 84 1.29 -17.12 1.08
C ARG A 84 1.03 -17.75 -0.29
N GLY A 85 0.16 -18.76 -0.37
CA GLY A 85 -0.24 -19.38 -1.62
C GLY A 85 -0.90 -18.41 -2.60
N PHE A 86 -1.54 -17.34 -2.09
CA PHE A 86 -2.15 -16.32 -2.95
C PHE A 86 -1.09 -15.51 -3.73
N ALA A 87 0.07 -15.21 -3.13
CA ALA A 87 1.16 -14.51 -3.82
C ALA A 87 1.66 -15.29 -5.06
N VAL A 88 1.61 -16.63 -5.00
CA VAL A 88 1.96 -17.49 -6.14
C VAL A 88 0.94 -17.37 -7.28
N VAL A 89 -0.35 -17.23 -6.96
CA VAL A 89 -1.39 -16.95 -7.97
C VAL A 89 -1.21 -15.54 -8.52
N ALA A 90 -0.88 -14.58 -7.67
CA ALA A 90 -0.70 -13.19 -8.06
C ALA A 90 0.52 -12.96 -8.97
N GLN A 91 1.46 -13.91 -9.03
CA GLN A 91 2.55 -13.95 -10.03
C GLN A 91 2.03 -13.93 -11.48
N TRP A 92 0.82 -14.46 -11.73
CA TRP A 92 0.21 -14.36 -13.05
C TRP A 92 -0.11 -12.91 -13.44
N PHE A 93 -0.49 -12.07 -12.48
CA PHE A 93 -0.79 -10.66 -12.72
C PHE A 93 0.48 -9.87 -13.11
N GLU A 94 1.64 -10.21 -12.55
CA GLU A 94 2.93 -9.59 -12.88
C GLU A 94 3.22 -9.59 -14.39
N MET A 95 2.92 -10.71 -15.07
CA MET A 95 3.11 -10.84 -16.52
C MET A 95 2.22 -9.91 -17.35
N THR A 96 1.10 -9.45 -16.79
CA THR A 96 0.10 -8.66 -17.53
C THR A 96 0.09 -7.19 -17.12
N TRP A 97 0.37 -6.87 -15.87
CA TRP A 97 0.30 -5.51 -15.34
C TRP A 97 1.70 -4.87 -15.21
N GLY A 98 2.75 -5.69 -15.22
CA GLY A 98 4.15 -5.26 -15.04
C GLY A 98 4.48 -4.90 -13.59
N ASN A 99 3.62 -5.29 -12.66
CA ASN A 99 3.86 -5.21 -11.23
C ASN A 99 4.78 -6.35 -10.76
N VAL A 100 5.30 -6.24 -9.54
CA VAL A 100 6.10 -7.29 -8.89
C VAL A 100 5.69 -7.36 -7.43
N ILE A 101 5.43 -8.53 -6.90
CA ILE A 101 5.21 -8.76 -5.47
C ILE A 101 6.58 -8.80 -4.82
N ASN A 102 6.76 -8.00 -3.77
CA ASN A 102 8.03 -7.96 -3.04
C ASN A 102 8.10 -9.04 -1.98
N THR A 103 9.31 -9.43 -1.57
CA THR A 103 9.50 -10.17 -0.32
C THR A 103 9.25 -9.26 0.88
N ARG A 104 9.11 -9.85 2.08
CA ARG A 104 8.97 -9.04 3.31
C ARG A 104 10.17 -8.12 3.51
N THR A 105 11.39 -8.64 3.29
CA THR A 105 12.63 -7.87 3.43
C THR A 105 12.64 -6.68 2.47
N GLU A 106 12.29 -6.89 1.20
CA GLU A 106 12.23 -5.82 0.20
C GLU A 106 11.19 -4.75 0.55
N ILE A 107 10.03 -5.15 1.08
CA ILE A 107 9.01 -4.21 1.57
C ILE A 107 9.57 -3.37 2.73
N LEU A 108 10.28 -4.00 3.68
CA LEU A 108 10.89 -3.28 4.80
C LEU A 108 11.96 -2.29 4.31
N ASP A 109 12.76 -2.66 3.31
CA ASP A 109 13.76 -1.77 2.71
C ASP A 109 13.10 -0.60 1.98
N LEU A 110 12.03 -0.84 1.22
CA LEU A 110 11.21 0.19 0.57
C LEU A 110 10.65 1.19 1.61
N VAL A 111 10.08 0.68 2.69
CA VAL A 111 9.53 1.49 3.80
C VAL A 111 10.64 2.30 4.48
N ALA A 112 11.82 1.70 4.70
CA ALA A 112 12.96 2.39 5.30
C ALA A 112 13.48 3.53 4.42
N ARG A 113 13.55 3.33 3.10
CA ARG A 113 13.94 4.40 2.14
C ARG A 113 12.96 5.57 2.13
N ALA A 114 11.68 5.32 2.41
CA ALA A 114 10.69 6.38 2.59
C ALA A 114 10.77 7.11 3.94
N GLY A 115 11.75 6.78 4.80
CA GLY A 115 11.94 7.38 6.12
C GLY A 115 11.01 6.83 7.20
N LEU A 116 10.27 5.77 6.90
CA LEU A 116 9.38 5.09 7.83
C LEU A 116 10.10 3.95 8.54
N ARG A 117 9.51 3.46 9.64
CA ARG A 117 10.06 2.37 10.45
C ARG A 117 8.95 1.40 10.80
N PRO A 118 9.22 0.09 10.87
CA PRO A 118 8.24 -0.87 11.35
C PRO A 118 7.76 -0.49 12.76
N GLY A 119 6.46 -0.63 12.99
CA GLY A 119 5.91 -0.55 14.33
C GLY A 119 6.43 -1.67 15.25
N PRO A 120 6.24 -1.52 16.57
CA PRO A 120 6.55 -2.58 17.54
C PRO A 120 5.73 -3.86 17.30
#